data_AF-A0A838VB08-F1
#
_entry.id   AF-A0A838VB08-F1
#
_cell.length_a   1.000
_cell.length_b   1.000
_cell.length_c   1.000
_cell.angle_alpha   90.00
_cell.angle_beta   90.00
_cell.angle_gamma   90.00
#
_symmetry.space_group_name_H-M   'P 1'
#
loop_
_entity.id
_entity.type
_entity.pdbx_description
1 polymer ?
#
loop_
_entity_poly.entity_id
_entity_poly.type
_entity_poly.pdbx_seq_one_letter_code
_entity_poly.pdbx_strand_id
1 'polypeptide(L)'
;MVADAAGEHRLWLRDPTPGRKLAAIVPLDKDFVTRIATLLRFHRSLLGKVPGPLPRGWPLTTYRLARLDLMLRALDLRLGGATYRQIAAALGRADAARLSATEWKISAARSFVVRLVRDATAMMNGDYRKLLRIR
;
A
#
# COMPACT_ATOMS: atom_id res chain seq x y z
N MET A 1 -5.54 -9.87 17.09
CA MET A 1 -4.65 -9.74 15.91
C MET A 1 -3.37 -10.49 16.22
N VAL A 2 -2.78 -11.15 15.23
CA VAL A 2 -1.49 -11.85 15.41
C VAL A 2 -0.48 -11.16 14.50
N ALA A 3 0.52 -10.52 15.09
CA ALA A 3 1.58 -9.87 14.34
C ALA A 3 2.58 -10.91 13.81
N ASP A 4 2.90 -10.86 12.52
CA ASP A 4 4.07 -11.49 11.90
C ASP A 4 5.07 -10.38 11.57
N ALA A 5 6.37 -10.69 11.57
CA ALA A 5 7.43 -9.78 11.15
C ALA A 5 7.22 -9.25 9.71
N ALA A 6 6.44 -9.96 8.90
CA ALA A 6 6.08 -9.58 7.54
C ALA A 6 4.71 -8.87 7.39
N GLY A 7 3.98 -8.63 8.49
CA GLY A 7 2.68 -7.96 8.48
C GLY A 7 1.69 -8.53 9.48
N GLU A 8 0.51 -7.90 9.59
CA GLU A 8 -0.51 -8.34 10.53
C GLU A 8 -1.42 -9.43 9.95
N HIS A 9 -1.71 -10.47 10.73
CA HIS A 9 -2.79 -11.40 10.47
C HIS A 9 -4.05 -11.02 11.26
N ARG A 10 -5.16 -10.82 10.52
CA ARG A 10 -6.49 -10.61 11.09
C ARG A 10 -7.28 -11.91 11.04
N LEU A 11 -7.80 -12.32 12.20
CA LEU A 11 -8.58 -13.52 12.37
C LEU A 11 -10.00 -13.18 12.78
N TRP A 12 -10.95 -13.85 12.15
CA TRP A 12 -12.33 -13.87 12.58
C TRP A 12 -12.67 -15.29 13.01
N LEU A 13 -12.98 -15.45 14.29
CA LEU A 13 -13.37 -16.74 14.88
C LEU A 13 -14.88 -16.75 15.02
N ARG A 14 -15.52 -17.80 14.51
CA ARG A 14 -16.95 -18.04 14.70
C ARG A 14 -17.10 -19.09 15.79
N ASP A 15 -17.79 -18.75 16.88
CA ASP A 15 -18.10 -19.63 18.02
C ASP A 15 -16.88 -20.41 18.57
N PRO A 16 -15.84 -19.71 19.07
CA PRO A 16 -14.64 -20.38 19.57
C PRO A 16 -14.93 -21.15 20.86
N THR A 17 -14.81 -22.47 20.82
CA THR A 17 -14.84 -23.32 22.02
C THR A 17 -13.41 -23.74 22.40
N PRO A 18 -12.94 -23.43 23.62
CA PRO A 18 -11.62 -23.86 24.09
C PRO A 18 -11.41 -25.37 23.93
N GLY A 19 -10.22 -25.77 23.50
CA GLY A 19 -9.86 -27.19 23.30
C GLY A 19 -10.42 -27.85 22.03
N ARG A 20 -11.32 -27.20 21.28
CA ARG A 20 -11.76 -27.69 19.97
C ARG A 20 -10.80 -27.25 18.87
N LYS A 21 -10.54 -28.15 17.92
CA LYS A 21 -9.75 -27.82 16.72
C LYS A 21 -10.50 -26.78 15.89
N LEU A 22 -9.77 -25.77 15.40
CA LEU A 22 -10.29 -24.78 14.47
C LEU A 22 -10.17 -25.28 13.03
N ALA A 23 -11.14 -24.91 12.19
CA ALA A 23 -11.09 -25.11 10.75
C ALA A 23 -10.97 -23.74 10.06
N ALA A 24 -10.18 -23.67 8.98
CA ALA A 24 -10.10 -22.50 8.13
C ALA A 24 -10.96 -22.70 6.88
N ILE A 25 -11.87 -21.77 6.61
CA ILE A 25 -12.67 -21.74 5.39
C ILE A 25 -12.00 -20.80 4.40
N VAL A 26 -11.64 -21.33 3.22
CA VAL A 26 -10.98 -20.55 2.17
C VAL A 26 -11.91 -20.49 0.95
N PRO A 27 -12.47 -19.32 0.62
CA PRO A 27 -13.28 -19.14 -0.59
C PRO A 27 -12.49 -19.47 -1.85
N LEU A 28 -13.14 -20.16 -2.80
CA LEU A 28 -12.61 -20.42 -4.14
C LEU A 28 -12.80 -19.17 -5.02
N ASP A 29 -12.05 -18.12 -4.73
CA ASP A 29 -12.09 -16.84 -5.44
C ASP A 29 -10.77 -16.55 -6.18
N LYS A 30 -10.71 -15.41 -6.86
CA LYS A 30 -9.50 -14.93 -7.56
C LYS A 30 -8.27 -14.75 -6.64
N ASP A 31 -8.48 -14.72 -5.33
CA ASP A 31 -7.44 -14.55 -4.32
C ASP A 31 -7.16 -15.88 -3.57
N PHE A 32 -7.68 -17.02 -4.05
CA PHE A 32 -7.55 -18.35 -3.40
C PHE A 32 -6.11 -18.70 -3.04
N VAL A 33 -5.18 -18.57 -3.99
CA VAL A 33 -3.75 -18.87 -3.77
C VAL A 33 -3.15 -17.98 -2.69
N THR A 34 -3.55 -16.69 -2.66
CA THR A 34 -3.16 -15.74 -1.61
C THR A 34 -3.60 -16.22 -0.24
N ARG A 35 -4.86 -16.63 -0.13
CA ARG A 35 -5.45 -17.05 1.13
C ARG A 35 -4.79 -18.32 1.65
N ILE A 36 -4.49 -19.29 0.77
CA ILE A 36 -3.76 -20.52 1.14
C ILE A 36 -2.34 -20.19 1.62
N ALA A 37 -1.59 -19.37 0.88
CA ALA A 37 -0.23 -19.00 1.28
C ALA A 37 -0.21 -18.25 2.63
N THR A 38 -1.16 -17.34 2.84
CA THR A 38 -1.34 -16.63 4.12
C THR A 38 -1.67 -17.58 5.26
N LEU A 39 -2.59 -18.53 5.03
CA LEU A 39 -3.00 -19.52 6.02
C LEU A 39 -1.84 -20.43 6.43
N LEU A 40 -1.02 -20.89 5.48
CA LEU A 40 0.15 -21.72 5.76
C LEU A 40 1.19 -20.98 6.62
N ARG A 41 1.47 -19.70 6.30
CA ARG A 41 2.35 -18.85 7.12
C ARG A 41 1.80 -18.64 8.53
N PHE A 42 0.51 -18.37 8.62
CA PHE A 42 -0.18 -18.19 9.90
C PHE A 42 -0.12 -19.48 10.75
N HIS A 43 -0.41 -20.64 10.16
CA HIS A 43 -0.34 -21.93 10.85
C HIS A 43 1.07 -22.23 11.37
N ARG A 44 2.11 -21.92 10.61
CA ARG A 44 3.51 -22.05 11.09
C ARG A 44 3.77 -21.13 12.28
N SER A 45 3.34 -19.87 12.19
CA SER A 45 3.51 -18.88 13.25
C SER A 45 2.79 -19.29 14.55
N LEU A 46 1.56 -19.82 14.43
CA LEU A 46 0.82 -20.37 15.58
C LEU A 46 1.56 -21.51 16.27
N LEU A 47 2.31 -22.32 15.53
CA LEU A 47 3.13 -23.41 16.07
C LEU A 47 4.51 -22.96 16.58
N GLY A 48 4.73 -21.63 16.69
CA GLY A 48 6.02 -21.06 17.10
C GLY A 48 7.14 -21.23 16.06
N LYS A 49 6.80 -21.60 14.83
CA LYS A 49 7.77 -21.79 13.73
C LYS A 49 7.92 -20.50 12.93
N VAL A 50 9.07 -20.35 12.28
CA VAL A 50 9.29 -19.27 11.32
C VAL A 50 8.24 -19.36 10.20
N PRO A 51 7.48 -18.29 9.90
CA PRO A 51 6.40 -18.32 8.90
C PRO A 51 6.87 -18.71 7.48
N GLY A 52 8.15 -18.46 7.17
CA GLY A 52 8.80 -18.69 5.88
C GLY A 52 8.98 -17.40 5.09
N PRO A 53 9.47 -17.46 3.84
CA PRO A 53 9.59 -16.28 2.98
C PRO A 53 8.21 -15.81 2.49
N LEU A 54 8.09 -14.50 2.23
CA LEU A 54 6.90 -13.96 1.58
C LEU A 54 6.77 -14.54 0.17
N PRO A 55 5.57 -14.92 -0.29
CA PRO A 55 5.38 -15.34 -1.68
C PRO A 55 5.83 -14.24 -2.65
N ARG A 56 6.34 -14.68 -3.81
CA ARG A 56 6.75 -13.76 -4.87
C ARG A 56 5.57 -12.85 -5.24
N GLY A 57 5.84 -11.55 -5.40
CA GLY A 57 4.82 -10.54 -5.69
C GLY A 57 4.13 -9.91 -4.47
N TRP A 58 4.33 -10.43 -3.25
CA TRP A 58 3.82 -9.78 -2.02
C TRP A 58 4.62 -8.56 -1.61
N PRO A 59 5.97 -8.63 -1.53
CA PRO A 59 6.73 -7.46 -1.12
C PRO A 59 6.60 -6.38 -2.19
N LEU A 60 6.25 -5.17 -1.76
CA LEU A 60 6.37 -4.02 -2.64
C LEU A 60 7.85 -3.79 -2.95
N THR A 61 8.16 -3.58 -4.23
CA THR A 61 9.53 -3.21 -4.62
C THR A 61 9.89 -1.86 -3.98
N THR A 62 11.18 -1.62 -3.76
CA THR A 62 11.68 -0.34 -3.21
C THR A 62 11.16 0.87 -4.00
N TYR A 63 11.11 0.74 -5.34
CA TYR A 63 10.53 1.76 -6.21
C TYR A 63 9.04 2.02 -5.94
N ARG A 64 8.24 0.96 -5.77
CA ARG A 64 6.80 1.09 -5.46
C ARG A 64 6.58 1.71 -4.08
N LEU A 65 7.37 1.31 -3.09
CA LEU A 65 7.33 1.90 -1.75
C LEU A 65 7.66 3.40 -1.77
N ALA A 66 8.77 3.77 -2.39
CA ALA A 66 9.18 5.18 -2.53
C ALA A 66 8.12 6.01 -3.27
N ARG A 67 7.49 5.42 -4.29
CA ARG A 67 6.40 6.09 -5.01
C ARG A 67 5.14 6.27 -4.14
N LEU A 68 4.78 5.29 -3.32
CA LEU A 68 3.65 5.41 -2.39
C LEU A 68 3.92 6.47 -1.31
N ASP A 69 5.14 6.55 -0.79
CA ASP A 69 5.54 7.63 0.13
C ASP A 69 5.33 9.01 -0.50
N LEU A 70 5.82 9.21 -1.73
CA LEU A 70 5.60 10.46 -2.47
C LEU A 70 4.11 10.75 -2.69
N MET A 71 3.30 9.73 -2.96
CA MET A 71 1.85 9.88 -3.12
C MET A 71 1.18 10.33 -1.82
N LEU A 72 1.53 9.72 -0.69
CA LEU A 72 1.00 10.09 0.63
C LEU A 72 1.33 11.54 0.96
N ARG A 73 2.62 11.92 0.85
CA ARG A 73 3.06 13.31 1.08
C ARG A 73 2.38 14.31 0.16
N ALA A 74 2.22 13.97 -1.12
CA ALA A 74 1.52 14.82 -2.08
C ALA A 74 0.02 14.97 -1.75
N LEU A 75 -0.61 13.90 -1.27
CA LEU A 75 -2.01 13.89 -0.86
C LEU A 75 -2.21 14.75 0.39
N ASP A 76 -1.38 14.60 1.41
CA ASP A 76 -1.45 15.38 2.65
C ASP A 76 -1.37 16.89 2.35
N LEU A 77 -0.39 17.29 1.53
CA LEU A 77 -0.27 18.67 1.09
C LEU A 77 -1.48 19.14 0.28
N ARG A 78 -2.00 18.28 -0.61
CA ARG A 78 -3.14 18.63 -1.45
C ARG A 78 -4.41 18.82 -0.63
N LEU A 79 -4.67 17.94 0.34
CA LEU A 79 -5.80 18.03 1.27
C LEU A 79 -5.64 19.25 2.19
N GLY A 80 -4.41 19.63 2.52
CA GLY A 80 -4.07 20.89 3.20
C GLY A 80 -4.17 22.15 2.33
N GLY A 81 -4.67 22.06 1.09
CA GLY A 81 -4.91 23.21 0.21
C GLY A 81 -3.71 23.66 -0.62
N ALA A 82 -2.58 22.94 -0.59
CA ALA A 82 -1.42 23.30 -1.38
C ALA A 82 -1.70 23.24 -2.90
N THR A 83 -1.15 24.21 -3.61
CA THR A 83 -1.12 24.22 -5.07
C THR A 83 -0.14 23.17 -5.59
N TYR A 84 -0.34 22.68 -6.82
CA TYR A 84 0.59 21.75 -7.46
C TYR A 84 2.04 22.26 -7.51
N ARG A 85 2.24 23.58 -7.55
CA ARG A 85 3.57 24.21 -7.55
C ARG A 85 4.22 24.13 -6.18
N GLN A 86 3.48 24.41 -5.10
CA GLN A 86 3.95 24.23 -3.73
C GLN A 86 4.26 22.77 -3.43
N ILE A 87 3.41 21.84 -3.89
CA ILE A 87 3.66 20.40 -3.74
C ILE A 87 4.95 20.01 -4.47
N ALA A 88 5.18 20.49 -5.69
CA ALA A 88 6.43 20.22 -6.42
C ALA A 88 7.66 20.71 -5.64
N ALA A 89 7.64 21.95 -5.13
CA ALA A 89 8.74 22.48 -4.33
C ALA A 89 8.99 21.64 -3.08
N ALA A 90 7.94 21.25 -2.34
CA ALA A 90 8.04 20.44 -1.12
C ALA A 90 8.55 19.00 -1.37
N LEU A 91 8.34 18.45 -2.57
CA LEU A 91 8.84 17.15 -2.99
C LEU A 91 10.24 17.21 -3.62
N GLY A 92 11.00 18.27 -3.35
CA GLY A 92 12.39 18.41 -3.80
C GLY A 92 12.55 18.87 -5.25
N ARG A 93 11.47 19.32 -5.91
CA ARG A 93 11.53 19.98 -7.23
C ARG A 93 11.63 21.49 -7.04
N ALA A 94 12.65 21.96 -6.31
CA ALA A 94 12.78 23.35 -5.88
C ALA A 94 12.79 24.36 -7.05
N ASP A 95 13.27 23.94 -8.23
CA ASP A 95 13.19 24.75 -9.45
C ASP A 95 11.77 25.16 -9.81
N ALA A 96 10.75 24.37 -9.44
CA ALA A 96 9.36 24.71 -9.64
C ALA A 96 8.97 26.04 -8.99
N ALA A 97 9.61 26.43 -7.89
CA ALA A 97 9.39 27.72 -7.24
C ALA A 97 9.96 28.89 -8.06
N ARG A 98 10.99 28.65 -8.88
CA ARG A 98 11.71 29.67 -9.66
C ARG A 98 11.15 29.89 -11.08
N LEU A 99 10.45 28.91 -11.64
CA LEU A 99 9.90 29.01 -13.00
C LEU A 99 8.90 30.16 -13.15
N SER A 100 8.89 30.85 -14.28
CA SER A 100 7.78 31.73 -14.64
C SER A 100 6.46 30.95 -14.75
N ALA A 101 5.33 31.66 -14.79
CA ALA A 101 4.03 31.03 -14.95
C ALA A 101 3.95 30.18 -16.24
N THR A 102 4.54 30.68 -17.33
CA THR A 102 4.59 30.00 -18.63
C THR A 102 5.45 28.74 -18.57
N GLU A 103 6.67 28.84 -18.04
CA GLU A 103 7.57 27.68 -17.90
C GLU A 103 7.00 26.62 -16.97
N TRP A 104 6.36 27.04 -15.87
CA TRP A 104 5.69 26.11 -14.96
C TRP A 104 4.60 25.29 -15.67
N LYS A 105 3.81 25.94 -16.54
CA LYS A 105 2.69 25.30 -17.24
C LYS A 105 3.13 24.14 -18.13
N ILE A 106 4.31 24.25 -18.75
CA ILE A 106 4.88 23.22 -19.65
C ILE A 106 5.91 22.32 -18.96
N SER A 107 6.21 22.54 -17.67
CA SER A 107 7.28 21.82 -16.97
C SER A 107 6.97 20.32 -16.73
N ALA A 108 8.02 19.51 -16.78
CA ALA A 108 7.96 18.11 -16.36
C ALA A 108 7.60 17.96 -14.87
N ALA A 109 8.05 18.91 -14.03
CA ALA A 109 7.72 18.94 -12.60
C ALA A 109 6.22 19.08 -12.36
N ARG A 110 5.54 19.96 -13.11
CA ARG A 110 4.07 20.09 -13.07
C ARG A 110 3.39 18.79 -13.47
N SER A 111 3.78 18.23 -14.62
CA SER A 111 3.20 16.99 -15.14
C SER A 111 3.38 15.82 -14.16
N PHE A 112 4.55 15.73 -13.54
CA PHE A 112 4.85 14.75 -12.51
C PHE A 112 3.92 14.87 -11.31
N VAL A 113 3.82 16.06 -10.70
CA VAL A 113 3.01 16.24 -9.49
C VAL A 113 1.51 16.11 -9.76
N VAL A 114 1.02 16.59 -10.90
CA VAL A 114 -0.40 16.41 -11.27
C VAL A 114 -0.75 14.92 -11.33
N ARG A 115 0.08 14.10 -12.01
CA ARG A 115 -0.13 12.65 -12.05
C ARG A 115 0.00 12.02 -10.66
N LEU A 116 0.99 12.45 -9.87
CA LEU A 116 1.21 11.94 -8.53
C LEU A 116 -0.01 12.16 -7.62
N VAL A 117 -0.55 13.38 -7.59
CA VAL A 117 -1.75 13.75 -6.81
C VAL A 117 -2.98 13.01 -7.31
N ARG A 118 -3.16 12.90 -8.63
CA ARG A 118 -4.27 12.14 -9.22
C ARG A 118 -4.24 10.68 -8.76
N ASP A 119 -3.08 10.03 -8.87
CA ASP A 119 -2.92 8.64 -8.49
C ASP A 119 -3.08 8.47 -6.97
N ALA A 120 -2.60 9.42 -6.16
CA ALA A 120 -2.78 9.41 -4.70
C ALA A 120 -4.25 9.54 -4.29
N THR A 121 -4.99 10.41 -4.99
CA THR A 121 -6.44 10.59 -4.80
C THR A 121 -7.20 9.32 -5.16
N ALA A 122 -6.82 8.65 -6.25
CA ALA A 122 -7.41 7.36 -6.62
C ALA A 122 -7.13 6.30 -5.54
N MET A 123 -5.90 6.24 -5.02
CA MET A 123 -5.52 5.35 -3.92
C MET A 123 -6.38 5.58 -2.67
N MET A 124 -6.56 6.83 -2.25
CA MET A 124 -7.45 7.21 -1.14
C MET A 124 -8.89 6.73 -1.39
N ASN A 125 -9.40 6.91 -2.61
CA ASN A 125 -10.78 6.61 -2.99
C ASN A 125 -11.06 5.12 -3.30
N GLY A 126 -10.21 4.20 -2.84
CA GLY A 126 -10.47 2.76 -2.88
C GLY A 126 -9.44 1.93 -3.63
N ASP A 127 -8.55 2.54 -4.41
CA ASP A 127 -7.49 1.81 -5.10
C ASP A 127 -6.45 1.24 -4.13
N TYR A 128 -6.38 1.71 -2.88
CA TYR A 128 -5.58 1.08 -1.83
C TYR A 128 -5.86 -0.42 -1.68
N ARG A 129 -7.08 -0.89 -1.98
CA ARG A 129 -7.44 -2.32 -1.96
C ARG A 129 -6.62 -3.15 -2.94
N LYS A 130 -6.06 -2.53 -3.99
CA LYS A 130 -5.14 -3.19 -4.93
C LYS A 130 -3.81 -3.57 -4.27
N LEU A 131 -3.42 -2.93 -3.16
CA LEU A 131 -2.24 -3.31 -2.37
C LEU A 131 -2.46 -4.60 -1.57
N LEU A 132 -3.72 -4.96 -1.33
CA LEU A 132 -4.09 -6.18 -0.59
C LEU A 132 -4.15 -7.42 -1.49
N ARG A 133 -3.92 -7.26 -2.79
CA ARG A 133 -4.01 -8.33 -3.78
C ARG A 133 -2.60 -8.75 -4.17
N ILE A 134 -2.36 -10.07 -4.20
CA ILE A 134 -1.18 -10.61 -4.87
C ILE A 134 -1.28 -10.30 -6.36
N ARG A 135 -0.16 -9.90 -6.97
CA ARG A 135 0.01 -9.94 -8.41
C ARG A 135 1.00 -11.03 -8.79
#